data_AF-A0A1F6A6M8-F1
#
_entry.id   AF-A0A1F6A6M8-F1
#
_cell.length_a   1.000
_cell.length_b   1.000
_cell.length_c   1.000
_cell.angle_alpha   90.00
_cell.angle_beta   90.00
_cell.angle_gamma   90.00
#
_symmetry.space_group_name_H-M   'P 1'
#
loop_
_entity.id
_entity.type
_entity.pdbx_description
1 polymer ?
#
loop_
_entity_poly.entity_id
_entity_poly.type
_entity_poly.pdbx_seq_one_letter_code
_entity_poly.pdbx_strand_id
1 'polypeptide(L)'
;MEKFSDRTVSEVRVIALSAALASLSAFLQLYHLGYQSPQWGMWLDLVAVTWIIAYFLFSLRSALIVSILGFIIITLFAPDTWLGASMKFVATAPIWLSLAIWARDYRNPKNLITPFILGNILRLLLVLPLNYYYAIPIWTGMTPAQAMTAIPWTIIAVFNIIQTAIDLLLAWVLVYRFRLDRFSTRKSQHDQTLKT
;
A
#
# COMPACT_ATOMS: atom_id res chain seq x y z
N MET A 1 -26.02 15.22 -23.78
CA MET A 1 -26.44 13.94 -23.15
C MET A 1 -25.36 12.86 -23.23
N GLU A 2 -24.68 12.69 -24.37
CA GLU A 2 -23.60 11.70 -24.57
C GLU A 2 -22.44 11.80 -23.55
N LYS A 3 -21.96 13.01 -23.25
CA LYS A 3 -20.87 13.29 -22.29
C LYS A 3 -21.18 12.88 -20.84
N PHE A 4 -22.46 12.76 -20.47
CA PHE A 4 -22.87 12.37 -19.12
C PHE A 4 -22.82 10.84 -18.95
N SER A 5 -23.23 10.10 -19.97
CA SER A 5 -23.17 8.63 -20.02
C SER A 5 -21.74 8.10 -19.89
N ASP A 6 -20.79 8.69 -20.63
CA ASP A 6 -19.38 8.27 -20.62
C ASP A 6 -18.70 8.46 -19.25
N ARG A 7 -19.06 9.53 -18.52
CA ARG A 7 -18.55 9.74 -17.16
C ARG A 7 -19.03 8.64 -16.22
N THR A 8 -20.32 8.32 -16.24
CA THR A 8 -20.92 7.29 -15.38
C THR A 8 -20.31 5.91 -15.66
N VAL A 9 -20.11 5.55 -16.93
CA VAL A 9 -19.45 4.28 -17.30
C VAL A 9 -18.00 4.23 -16.78
N SER A 10 -17.28 5.34 -16.84
CA SER A 10 -15.91 5.43 -16.29
C SER A 10 -15.88 5.28 -14.77
N GLU A 11 -16.85 5.85 -14.06
CA GLU A 11 -16.95 5.78 -12.60
C GLU A 11 -17.31 4.38 -12.12
N VAL A 12 -18.31 3.74 -12.77
CA VAL A 12 -18.68 2.34 -12.49
C VAL A 12 -17.48 1.42 -12.70
N ARG A 13 -16.68 1.64 -13.76
CA ARG A 13 -15.46 0.86 -14.00
C ARG A 13 -14.43 1.05 -12.89
N VAL A 14 -14.20 2.28 -12.43
CA VAL A 14 -13.25 2.55 -11.32
C VAL A 14 -13.70 1.84 -10.04
N ILE A 15 -14.99 1.88 -9.73
CA ILE A 15 -15.55 1.19 -8.56
C ILE A 15 -15.36 -0.31 -8.69
N ALA A 16 -15.75 -0.91 -9.82
CA ALA A 16 -15.64 -2.35 -10.05
C ALA A 16 -14.18 -2.85 -9.96
N LEU A 17 -13.23 -2.13 -10.57
CA LEU A 17 -11.81 -2.49 -10.51
C LEU A 17 -11.19 -2.23 -9.14
N SER A 18 -11.62 -1.20 -8.41
CA SER A 18 -11.20 -0.98 -7.02
C SER A 18 -11.71 -2.11 -6.12
N ALA A 19 -12.96 -2.55 -6.28
CA ALA A 19 -13.51 -3.69 -5.56
C ALA A 19 -12.74 -4.99 -5.89
N ALA A 20 -12.40 -5.21 -7.16
CA ALA A 20 -11.58 -6.35 -7.56
C ALA A 20 -10.18 -6.32 -6.94
N LEU A 21 -9.53 -5.14 -6.90
CA LEU A 21 -8.23 -4.97 -6.24
C LEU A 21 -8.32 -5.21 -4.73
N ALA A 22 -9.40 -4.76 -4.07
CA ALA A 22 -9.62 -5.01 -2.65
C ALA A 22 -9.85 -6.51 -2.36
N SER A 23 -10.60 -7.21 -3.22
CA SER A 23 -10.77 -8.66 -3.11
C SER A 23 -9.46 -9.41 -3.33
N LEU A 24 -8.67 -9.01 -4.33
CA LEU A 24 -7.34 -9.58 -4.55
C LEU A 24 -6.40 -9.29 -3.38
N SER A 25 -6.47 -8.10 -2.79
CA SER A 25 -5.73 -7.72 -1.58
C SER A 25 -6.00 -8.71 -0.45
N ALA A 26 -7.27 -9.08 -0.24
CA ALA A 26 -7.68 -10.03 0.78
C ALA A 26 -7.17 -11.44 0.49
N PHE A 27 -7.23 -11.88 -0.77
CA PHE A 27 -6.69 -13.18 -1.16
C PHE A 27 -5.17 -13.24 -0.95
N LEU A 28 -4.44 -12.18 -1.31
CA LEU A 28 -2.99 -12.11 -1.14
C LEU A 28 -2.58 -12.06 0.34
N GLN A 29 -3.45 -11.60 1.24
CA GLN A 29 -3.19 -11.67 2.69
C GLN A 29 -3.12 -13.12 3.19
N LEU A 30 -3.77 -14.08 2.52
CA LEU A 30 -3.67 -15.49 2.91
C LEU A 30 -2.27 -16.07 2.61
N TYR A 31 -1.52 -15.43 1.72
CA TYR A 31 -0.18 -15.84 1.32
C TYR A 31 0.87 -14.97 2.01
N HIS A 32 1.41 -15.50 3.10
CA HIS A 32 2.53 -14.90 3.81
C HIS A 32 3.84 -15.41 3.22
N LEU A 33 4.74 -14.49 2.88
CA LEU A 33 6.08 -14.77 2.39
C LEU A 33 7.06 -14.81 3.57
N GLY A 34 7.71 -15.96 3.75
CA GLY A 34 8.76 -16.15 4.74
C GLY A 34 8.27 -16.67 6.10
N TYR A 35 9.11 -16.53 7.11
CA TYR A 35 8.85 -17.01 8.47
C TYR A 35 8.47 -15.83 9.39
N GLN A 36 7.31 -15.92 10.07
CA GLN A 36 6.96 -15.00 11.14
C GLN A 36 7.78 -15.31 12.36
N SER A 37 8.62 -14.36 12.77
CA SER A 37 9.27 -14.53 14.06
C SER A 37 8.24 -14.37 15.18
N PRO A 38 8.23 -15.28 16.17
CA PRO A 38 7.34 -15.20 17.33
C PRO A 38 7.50 -13.90 18.14
N GLN A 39 8.64 -13.22 18.02
CA GLN A 39 9.01 -12.08 18.86
C GLN A 39 8.39 -10.76 18.39
N TRP A 40 8.11 -10.62 17.10
CA TRP A 40 7.67 -9.35 16.50
C TRP A 40 6.44 -9.46 15.59
N GLY A 41 5.98 -10.67 15.28
CA GLY A 41 4.74 -10.90 14.52
C GLY A 41 4.71 -10.43 13.07
N MET A 42 5.79 -9.87 12.51
CA MET A 42 5.80 -9.31 11.15
C MET A 42 5.93 -10.37 10.05
N TRP A 43 5.07 -10.28 9.02
CA TRP A 43 5.15 -11.04 7.77
C TRP A 43 5.53 -10.13 6.60
N LEU A 44 6.16 -10.72 5.57
CA LEU A 44 6.15 -10.12 4.24
C LEU A 44 4.91 -10.65 3.50
N ASP A 45 4.23 -9.80 2.76
CA ASP A 45 3.09 -10.21 1.93
C ASP A 45 2.91 -9.25 0.75
N LEU A 46 1.90 -9.49 -0.07
CA LEU A 46 1.66 -8.74 -1.31
C LEU A 46 0.39 -7.89 -1.29
N VAL A 47 -0.16 -7.63 -0.10
CA VAL A 47 -1.42 -6.90 0.06
C VAL A 47 -1.26 -5.45 -0.42
N ALA A 48 -0.20 -4.79 0.03
CA ALA A 48 0.10 -3.41 -0.31
C ALA A 48 0.33 -3.17 -1.82
N VAL A 49 0.79 -4.19 -2.57
CA VAL A 49 0.91 -4.15 -4.03
C VAL A 49 -0.40 -3.70 -4.67
N THR A 50 -1.53 -4.28 -4.24
CA THR A 50 -2.85 -3.96 -4.80
C THR A 50 -3.30 -2.53 -4.50
N TRP A 51 -2.91 -1.99 -3.35
CA TRP A 51 -3.24 -0.62 -2.93
C TRP A 51 -2.43 0.39 -3.76
N ILE A 52 -1.16 0.08 -4.04
CA ILE A 52 -0.30 0.90 -4.89
C ILE A 52 -0.76 0.81 -6.36
N ILE A 53 -1.19 -0.37 -6.84
CA ILE A 53 -1.81 -0.50 -8.16
C ILE A 53 -3.05 0.38 -8.28
N ALA A 54 -3.92 0.40 -7.26
CA ALA A 54 -5.10 1.26 -7.24
C ALA A 54 -4.71 2.75 -7.37
N TYR A 55 -3.62 3.16 -6.71
CA TYR A 55 -3.08 4.52 -6.87
C TYR A 55 -2.63 4.78 -8.32
N PHE A 56 -1.82 3.90 -8.91
CA PHE A 56 -1.29 4.09 -10.26
C PHE A 56 -2.40 4.12 -11.33
N LEU A 57 -3.45 3.32 -11.15
CA LEU A 57 -4.54 3.24 -12.12
C LEU A 57 -5.58 4.36 -11.94
N PHE A 58 -5.97 4.68 -10.71
CA PHE A 58 -7.19 5.46 -10.44
C PHE A 58 -7.00 6.63 -9.47
N SER A 59 -5.77 6.96 -9.08
CA SER A 59 -5.39 8.04 -8.14
C SER A 59 -5.56 7.72 -6.65
N LEU A 60 -5.28 8.73 -5.82
CA LEU A 60 -5.25 8.66 -4.36
C LEU A 60 -6.57 8.17 -3.74
N ARG A 61 -7.72 8.60 -4.29
CA ARG A 61 -9.04 8.23 -3.76
C ARG A 61 -9.27 6.72 -3.80
N SER A 62 -8.94 6.08 -4.92
CA SER A 62 -9.09 4.64 -5.06
C SER A 62 -8.10 3.88 -4.19
N ALA A 63 -6.85 4.33 -4.07
CA ALA A 63 -5.90 3.71 -3.14
C ALA A 63 -6.41 3.75 -1.69
N LEU A 64 -6.98 4.88 -1.27
CA LEU A 64 -7.59 5.00 0.06
C LEU A 64 -8.75 4.02 0.24
N ILE A 65 -9.71 3.99 -0.70
CA ILE A 65 -10.84 3.06 -0.65
C ILE A 65 -10.37 1.60 -0.59
N VAL A 66 -9.46 1.20 -1.47
CA VAL A 66 -8.92 -0.16 -1.52
C VAL A 66 -8.18 -0.51 -0.23
N SER A 67 -7.40 0.42 0.34
CA SER A 67 -6.69 0.20 1.60
C SER A 67 -7.61 0.12 2.82
N ILE A 68 -8.71 0.89 2.86
CA ILE A 68 -9.73 0.79 3.91
C ILE A 68 -10.48 -0.54 3.81
N LEU A 69 -10.87 -0.96 2.60
CA LEU A 69 -11.49 -2.27 2.40
C LEU A 69 -10.51 -3.40 2.76
N GLY A 70 -9.25 -3.27 2.36
CA GLY A 70 -8.18 -4.18 2.78
C GLY A 70 -8.07 -4.27 4.30
N PHE A 71 -8.03 -3.13 5.00
CA PHE A 71 -8.03 -3.07 6.46
C PHE A 71 -9.21 -3.84 7.08
N ILE A 72 -10.43 -3.60 6.59
CA ILE A 72 -11.64 -4.27 7.09
C ILE A 72 -11.55 -5.78 6.86
N ILE A 73 -11.15 -6.20 5.66
CA ILE A 73 -11.10 -7.62 5.32
C ILE A 73 -10.02 -8.34 6.13
N ILE A 74 -8.83 -7.76 6.28
CA ILE A 74 -7.75 -8.31 7.13
C ILE A 74 -8.25 -8.45 8.57
N THR A 75 -8.91 -7.42 9.10
CA THR A 75 -9.45 -7.44 10.46
C THR A 75 -10.42 -8.59 10.69
N LEU A 76 -11.26 -8.91 9.69
CA LEU A 76 -12.33 -9.90 9.83
C LEU A 76 -11.89 -11.34 9.49
N PHE A 77 -10.92 -11.51 8.60
CA PHE A 77 -10.60 -12.82 8.01
C PHE A 77 -9.14 -13.26 8.16
N ALA A 78 -8.20 -12.35 8.44
CA ALA A 78 -6.80 -12.70 8.55
C ALA A 78 -6.42 -13.10 9.98
N PRO A 79 -5.48 -14.04 10.16
CA PRO A 79 -4.94 -14.40 11.47
C PRO A 79 -4.33 -13.21 12.23
N ASP A 80 -3.85 -12.19 11.51
CA ASP A 80 -3.20 -11.01 12.09
C ASP A 80 -4.17 -10.06 12.83
N THR A 81 -5.49 -10.29 12.68
CA THR A 81 -6.57 -9.52 13.31
C THR A 81 -6.54 -8.01 12.99
N TRP A 82 -7.25 -7.22 13.79
CA TRP A 82 -7.28 -5.75 13.70
C TRP A 82 -5.91 -5.09 13.92
N LEU A 83 -5.03 -5.71 14.72
CA LEU A 83 -3.71 -5.17 15.04
C LEU A 83 -2.78 -5.19 13.82
N GLY A 84 -2.72 -6.31 13.11
CA GLY A 84 -1.95 -6.40 11.87
C GLY A 84 -2.53 -5.50 10.78
N ALA A 85 -3.86 -5.44 10.67
CA ALA A 85 -4.53 -4.55 9.74
C ALA A 85 -4.15 -3.07 9.96
N SER A 86 -4.16 -2.60 11.21
CA SER A 86 -3.81 -1.21 11.55
C SER A 86 -2.35 -0.90 11.24
N MET A 87 -1.44 -1.80 11.63
CA MET A 87 -0.02 -1.65 11.36
C MET A 87 0.27 -1.64 9.86
N LYS A 88 -0.39 -2.50 9.07
CA LYS A 88 -0.22 -2.51 7.61
C LYS A 88 -0.72 -1.23 6.96
N PHE A 89 -1.91 -0.77 7.38
CA PHE A 89 -2.47 0.47 6.88
C PHE A 89 -1.52 1.65 7.13
N VAL A 90 -1.06 1.81 8.37
CA VAL A 90 -0.14 2.90 8.75
C VAL A 90 1.23 2.77 8.08
N ALA A 91 1.74 1.55 7.90
CA ALA A 91 3.02 1.32 7.22
C ALA A 91 2.95 1.64 5.72
N THR A 92 1.81 1.39 5.08
CA THR A 92 1.67 1.54 3.62
C THR A 92 1.20 2.95 3.22
N ALA A 93 0.43 3.63 4.09
CA ALA A 93 -0.13 4.95 3.80
C ALA A 93 0.90 5.99 3.35
N PRO A 94 2.07 6.12 4.01
CA PRO A 94 3.11 7.06 3.60
C PRO A 94 3.62 6.82 2.17
N ILE A 95 3.60 5.58 1.69
CA ILE A 95 4.12 5.24 0.37
C ILE A 95 3.20 5.80 -0.72
N TRP A 96 1.91 5.47 -0.71
CA TRP A 96 1.00 6.00 -1.73
C TRP A 96 0.71 7.51 -1.55
N LEU A 97 0.83 8.05 -0.33
CA LEU A 97 0.81 9.50 -0.10
C LEU A 97 2.02 10.19 -0.75
N SER A 98 3.22 9.65 -0.58
CA SER A 98 4.43 10.22 -1.19
C SER A 98 4.34 10.20 -2.72
N LEU A 99 3.77 9.13 -3.30
CA LEU A 99 3.49 9.07 -4.73
C LEU A 99 2.48 10.15 -5.14
N ALA A 100 1.42 10.36 -4.35
CA ALA A 100 0.41 11.40 -4.59
C ALA A 100 0.99 12.81 -4.55
N ILE A 101 1.85 13.11 -3.57
CA ILE A 101 2.47 14.43 -3.41
C ILE A 101 3.47 14.71 -4.53
N TRP A 102 4.28 13.72 -4.90
CA TRP A 102 5.26 13.89 -5.98
C TRP A 102 4.62 14.03 -7.36
N ALA A 103 3.48 13.37 -7.58
CA ALA A 103 2.58 13.56 -8.74
C ALA A 103 3.25 13.54 -10.13
N ARG A 104 4.29 12.71 -10.33
CA ARG A 104 4.96 12.55 -11.64
C ARG A 104 4.40 11.42 -12.49
N ASP A 105 4.80 11.36 -13.76
CA ASP A 105 4.54 10.21 -14.62
C ASP A 105 5.44 9.04 -14.21
N TYR A 106 4.83 8.02 -13.61
CA TYR A 106 5.54 6.85 -13.12
C TYR A 106 5.87 5.81 -14.19
N ARG A 107 5.55 6.04 -15.47
CA ARG A 107 6.07 5.18 -16.56
C ARG A 107 7.60 5.13 -16.59
N ASN A 108 8.24 6.25 -16.24
CA ASN A 108 9.69 6.27 -16.03
C ASN A 108 9.99 5.81 -14.59
N PRO A 109 10.67 4.66 -14.38
CA PRO A 109 10.93 4.13 -13.05
C PRO A 109 11.81 5.07 -12.20
N LYS A 110 12.61 5.96 -12.81
CA LYS A 110 13.40 6.96 -12.08
C LYS A 110 12.53 7.90 -11.24
N ASN A 111 11.28 8.13 -11.65
CA ASN A 111 10.35 8.97 -10.92
C ASN A 111 9.85 8.33 -9.61
N LEU A 112 10.11 7.03 -9.40
CA LEU A 112 9.79 6.33 -8.15
C LEU A 112 10.82 6.60 -7.04
N ILE A 113 12.02 7.06 -7.37
CA ILE A 113 13.12 7.21 -6.40
C ILE A 113 12.72 8.20 -5.29
N THR A 114 12.23 9.38 -5.65
CA THR A 114 11.85 10.40 -4.67
C THR A 114 10.70 9.96 -3.76
N PRO A 115 9.56 9.44 -4.28
CA PRO A 115 8.51 8.85 -3.45
C PRO A 115 9.00 7.70 -2.59
N PHE A 116 9.86 6.82 -3.12
CA PHE A 116 10.40 5.71 -2.35
C PHE A 116 11.19 6.22 -1.13
N ILE A 117 12.06 7.21 -1.31
CA ILE A 117 12.86 7.78 -0.21
C ILE A 117 11.94 8.50 0.79
N LEU A 118 11.12 9.43 0.33
CA LEU A 118 10.23 10.23 1.20
C LEU A 118 9.22 9.35 1.93
N GLY A 119 8.60 8.41 1.22
CA GLY A 119 7.65 7.46 1.76
C GLY A 119 8.27 6.57 2.84
N ASN A 120 9.49 6.06 2.63
CA ASN A 120 10.17 5.27 3.66
C ASN A 120 10.56 6.11 4.89
N ILE A 121 11.01 7.36 4.72
CA ILE A 121 11.29 8.24 5.86
C ILE A 121 10.03 8.41 6.72
N LEU A 122 8.90 8.77 6.10
CA LEU A 122 7.63 8.94 6.79
C LEU A 122 7.12 7.62 7.40
N ARG A 123 7.25 6.51 6.69
CA ARG A 123 6.92 5.17 7.20
C ARG A 123 7.72 4.84 8.45
N LEU A 124 9.03 5.02 8.44
CA LEU A 124 9.88 4.69 9.59
C LEU A 124 9.58 5.58 10.80
N LEU A 125 9.30 6.87 10.59
CA LEU A 125 8.89 7.78 11.66
C LEU A 125 7.61 7.34 12.36
N LEU A 126 6.69 6.67 11.65
CA LEU A 126 5.44 6.16 12.23
C LEU A 126 5.60 4.75 12.79
N VAL A 127 6.19 3.85 12.00
CA VAL A 127 6.21 2.42 12.27
C VAL A 127 7.17 2.07 13.40
N LEU A 128 8.27 2.81 13.59
CA LEU A 128 9.19 2.53 14.71
C LEU A 128 8.53 2.79 16.08
N PRO A 129 7.96 3.99 16.37
CA PRO A 129 7.21 4.20 17.60
C PRO A 129 6.04 3.23 17.75
N LEU A 130 5.26 3.02 16.69
CA LEU A 130 4.08 2.15 16.77
C LEU A 130 4.45 0.68 17.02
N ASN A 131 5.59 0.19 16.53
CA ASN A 131 6.02 -1.16 16.90
C ASN A 131 6.35 -1.27 18.39
N TYR A 132 7.15 -0.36 18.92
CA TYR A 132 7.63 -0.48 20.31
C TYR A 132 6.59 -0.13 21.37
N TYR A 133 5.67 0.78 21.08
CA TYR A 133 4.72 1.29 22.07
C TYR A 133 3.29 0.78 21.86
N TYR A 134 2.99 0.15 20.72
CA TYR A 134 1.65 -0.30 20.38
C TYR A 134 1.63 -1.77 19.93
N ALA A 135 2.29 -2.14 18.83
CA ALA A 135 2.15 -3.48 18.25
C ALA A 135 2.79 -4.58 19.11
N ILE A 136 4.08 -4.46 19.43
CA ILE A 136 4.81 -5.49 20.19
C ILE A 136 4.22 -5.66 21.60
N PRO A 137 3.91 -4.58 22.36
CA PRO A 137 3.28 -4.74 23.67
C PRO A 137 1.92 -5.44 23.63
N ILE A 138 1.08 -5.15 22.63
CA ILE A 138 -0.23 -5.81 22.48
C ILE A 138 -0.05 -7.27 22.04
N TRP A 139 0.88 -7.55 21.13
CA TRP A 139 1.10 -8.88 20.56
C TRP A 139 1.77 -9.85 21.55
N THR A 140 2.74 -9.37 22.32
CA THR A 140 3.62 -10.23 23.15
C THR A 140 3.49 -9.99 24.65
N GLY A 141 2.88 -8.88 25.07
CA GLY A 141 2.91 -8.43 26.47
C GLY A 141 4.23 -7.80 26.91
N MET A 142 5.23 -7.65 26.02
CA MET A 142 6.51 -7.02 26.37
C MET A 142 6.34 -5.52 26.65
N THR A 143 7.09 -5.02 27.63
CA THR A 143 7.28 -3.56 27.81
C THR A 143 8.11 -2.98 26.66
N PRO A 144 8.00 -1.67 26.35
CA PRO A 144 8.82 -1.05 25.30
C PRO A 144 10.32 -1.25 25.50
N ALA A 145 10.82 -1.22 26.74
CA ALA A 145 12.24 -1.45 27.03
C ALA A 145 12.70 -2.89 26.69
N GLN A 146 11.86 -3.89 27.01
CA GLN A 146 12.12 -5.28 26.64
C GLN A 146 12.06 -5.45 25.11
N ALA A 147 11.09 -4.83 24.45
CA ALA A 147 10.93 -4.88 23.00
C ALA A 147 12.14 -4.28 22.26
N MET A 148 12.65 -3.13 22.71
CA MET A 148 13.84 -2.49 22.13
C MET A 148 15.12 -3.33 22.31
N THR A 149 15.20 -4.10 23.40
CA THR A 149 16.33 -5.00 23.67
C THR A 149 16.24 -6.26 22.81
N ALA A 150 15.04 -6.83 22.69
CA ALA A 150 14.81 -8.06 21.92
C ALA A 150 14.88 -7.84 20.41
N ILE A 151 14.37 -6.69 19.94
CA ILE A 151 14.22 -6.38 18.51
C ILE A 151 14.84 -5.01 18.24
N PRO A 152 16.10 -4.96 17.77
CA PRO A 152 16.73 -3.71 17.38
C PRO A 152 15.95 -2.98 16.27
N TRP A 153 15.89 -1.66 16.37
CA TRP A 153 15.10 -0.82 15.45
C TRP A 153 15.56 -0.95 14.01
N THR A 154 16.84 -1.27 13.80
CA THR A 154 17.45 -1.50 12.50
C THR A 154 16.79 -2.67 11.78
N ILE A 155 16.40 -3.73 12.50
CA ILE A 155 15.76 -4.89 11.89
C ILE A 155 14.34 -4.53 11.42
N ILE A 156 13.57 -3.83 12.25
CA ILE A 156 12.24 -3.32 11.86
C ILE A 156 12.37 -2.39 10.65
N ALA A 157 13.37 -1.49 10.67
CA ALA A 157 13.58 -0.55 9.59
C ALA A 157 13.93 -1.24 8.26
N VAL A 158 14.89 -2.17 8.27
CA VAL A 158 15.30 -2.94 7.09
C VAL A 158 14.12 -3.73 6.52
N PHE A 159 13.36 -4.41 7.37
CA PHE A 159 12.20 -5.19 6.94
C PHE A 159 11.15 -4.30 6.25
N ASN A 160 10.85 -3.13 6.83
CA ASN A 160 9.90 -2.18 6.26
C ASN A 160 10.40 -1.60 4.93
N ILE A 161 11.69 -1.30 4.79
CA ILE A 161 12.28 -0.80 3.53
C ILE A 161 12.22 -1.87 2.44
N ILE A 162 12.58 -3.11 2.76
CA ILE A 162 12.52 -4.25 1.82
C ILE A 162 11.08 -4.47 1.35
N GLN A 163 10.13 -4.47 2.29
CA GLN A 163 8.71 -4.58 1.97
C GLN A 163 8.27 -3.46 1.02
N THR A 164 8.61 -2.19 1.30
CA THR A 164 8.30 -1.08 0.39
C THR A 164 8.88 -1.30 -1.01
N ALA A 165 10.13 -1.79 -1.11
CA ALA A 165 10.79 -2.02 -2.39
C ALA A 165 10.06 -3.10 -3.19
N ILE A 166 9.73 -4.22 -2.56
CA ILE A 166 8.96 -5.31 -3.18
C ILE A 166 7.60 -4.79 -3.65
N ASP A 167 6.85 -4.13 -2.78
CA ASP A 167 5.50 -3.66 -3.09
C ASP A 167 5.47 -2.69 -4.27
N LEU A 168 6.37 -1.69 -4.22
CA LEU A 168 6.42 -0.63 -5.21
C LEU A 168 6.92 -1.14 -6.56
N LEU A 169 7.95 -2.01 -6.56
CA LEU A 169 8.49 -2.59 -7.80
C LEU A 169 7.48 -3.54 -8.44
N LEU A 170 6.85 -4.43 -7.68
CA LEU A 170 5.84 -5.34 -8.21
C LEU A 170 4.63 -4.58 -8.76
N ALA A 171 4.11 -3.59 -8.02
CA ALA A 171 3.02 -2.75 -8.51
C ALA A 171 3.41 -2.02 -9.81
N TRP A 172 4.63 -1.47 -9.87
CA TRP A 172 5.12 -0.78 -11.06
C TRP A 172 5.26 -1.71 -12.27
N VAL A 173 5.84 -2.90 -12.08
CA VAL A 173 5.98 -3.93 -13.12
C VAL A 173 4.60 -4.34 -13.63
N LEU A 174 3.66 -4.66 -12.73
CA LEU A 174 2.30 -5.05 -13.10
C LEU A 174 1.60 -3.94 -13.89
N VAL A 175 1.72 -2.68 -13.47
CA VAL A 175 1.00 -1.60 -14.13
C VAL A 175 1.63 -1.20 -15.47
N TYR A 176 2.94 -0.96 -15.50
CA TYR A 176 3.60 -0.33 -16.65
C TYR A 176 4.31 -1.33 -17.56
N ARG A 177 4.93 -2.38 -17.03
CA ARG A 177 5.59 -3.41 -17.86
C ARG A 177 4.57 -4.33 -18.53
N PHE A 178 3.53 -4.75 -17.81
CA PHE A 178 2.42 -5.55 -18.34
C PHE A 178 1.27 -4.71 -18.93
N ARG A 179 1.44 -3.37 -18.99
CA ARG A 179 0.50 -2.41 -19.58
C ARG A 179 -0.93 -2.47 -19.03
N LEU A 180 -1.09 -2.73 -17.74
CA LEU A 180 -2.39 -2.51 -17.08
C LEU A 180 -2.77 -1.02 -17.04
N ASP A 181 -1.82 -0.10 -17.29
CA ASP A 181 -2.08 1.33 -17.45
C ASP A 181 -3.09 1.66 -18.57
N ARG A 182 -3.38 0.72 -19.48
CA ARG A 182 -4.50 0.84 -20.45
C ARG A 182 -5.88 0.93 -19.81
N PHE A 183 -6.02 0.45 -18.56
CA PHE A 183 -7.25 0.53 -17.78
C PHE A 183 -7.29 1.79 -16.89
N SER A 184 -6.23 2.62 -16.91
CA SER A 184 -6.14 3.80 -16.06
C SER A 184 -7.05 4.93 -16.54
N THR A 185 -7.69 5.60 -15.59
CA THR A 185 -8.44 6.84 -15.84
C THR A 185 -7.56 8.10 -15.89
N ARG A 186 -6.30 8.04 -15.44
CA ARG A 186 -5.36 9.19 -15.50
C ARG A 186 -5.06 9.66 -16.93
N LYS A 187 -5.04 8.73 -17.89
CA LYS A 187 -4.76 9.04 -19.31
C LYS A 187 -5.81 10.00 -19.89
N SER A 188 -7.07 9.89 -19.44
CA SER A 188 -8.19 10.73 -19.88
C SER A 188 -8.09 12.19 -19.41
N GLN A 189 -7.47 12.44 -18.24
CA GLN A 189 -7.37 13.80 -17.69
C GLN A 189 -6.20 14.61 -18.29
N HIS A 190 -5.05 13.97 -18.57
CA HIS A 190 -3.88 14.67 -19.12
C HIS A 190 -4.09 15.11 -20.58
N ASP A 191 -4.80 14.31 -21.38
CA ASP A 191 -5.17 14.65 -22.77
C ASP A 191 -6.25 15.74 -22.86
N GLN A 192 -7.04 15.94 -21.79
CA GLN A 192 -8.03 17.03 -21.73
C GLN A 192 -7.40 18.37 -21.35
N THR A 193 -6.37 18.38 -20.51
CA THR A 193 -5.65 19.61 -20.12
C THR A 193 -4.75 20.19 -21.21
N LEU A 194 -4.39 19.41 -22.24
CA LEU A 194 -3.61 19.89 -23.40
C LEU A 194 -4.48 20.43 -24.55
N LYS A 195 -5.81 20.33 -24.42
CA LYS A 195 -6.78 20.80 -25.44
C LYS A 195 -7.54 22.07 -25.02
N THR A 196 -7.07 22.74 -23.97
CA THR A 196 -7.55 24.03 -23.45
C THR A 196 -6.37 24.97 -23.33
#